data_AF-A0A832R6H0-F1
#
_entry.id   AF-A0A832R6H0-F1
#
_cell.length_a   1.000
_cell.length_b   1.000
_cell.length_c   1.000
_cell.angle_alpha   90.00
_cell.angle_beta   90.00
_cell.angle_gamma   90.00
#
_symmetry.space_group_name_H-M   'P 1'
#
loop_
_entity.id
_entity.type
_entity.pdbx_description
1 polymer ?
#
loop_
_entity_poly.entity_id
_entity_poly.type
_entity_poly.pdbx_seq_one_letter_code
_entity_poly.pdbx_strand_id
1 'polypeptide(L)'
;GQLSHGVGLLAHVSAMSGQDHEGAVSHYIQRSTFGKTWMLRNVLIAANVLLALTLAGLNPGGFAELALWLLLSLSLMASALISRALFYVLVVPTTMPGAFFWKNKGFEQHARDIGLAALPQVGIATPRH
;
A
#
# COMPACT_ATOMS: atom_id res chain seq x y z
N GLY A 1 -16.08 1.57 5.69
CA GLY A 1 -14.67 2.01 5.84
C GLY A 1 -13.70 0.88 5.55
N GLN A 2 -13.40 0.04 6.54
CA GLN A 2 -12.44 -1.08 6.39
C GLN A 2 -12.93 -2.17 5.43
N LEU A 3 -14.23 -2.52 5.49
CA LEU A 3 -14.82 -3.49 4.55
C LEU A 3 -14.72 -3.03 3.10
N SER A 4 -15.08 -1.76 2.82
CA SER A 4 -14.93 -1.17 1.49
C SER A 4 -13.46 -1.09 1.05
N HIS A 5 -12.53 -0.82 1.98
CA HIS A 5 -11.09 -0.84 1.71
C HIS A 5 -10.58 -2.26 1.39
N GLY A 6 -11.02 -3.27 2.14
CA GLY A 6 -10.71 -4.67 1.88
C GLY A 6 -11.26 -5.17 0.54
N VAL A 7 -12.53 -4.87 0.24
CA VAL A 7 -13.13 -5.17 -1.07
C VAL A 7 -12.39 -4.46 -2.20
N GLY A 8 -12.04 -3.19 -2.01
CA GLY A 8 -11.22 -2.43 -2.95
C GLY A 8 -9.87 -3.09 -3.21
N LEU A 9 -9.23 -3.66 -2.18
CA LEU A 9 -7.96 -4.38 -2.33
C LEU A 9 -8.11 -5.69 -3.09
N LEU A 10 -9.17 -6.45 -2.83
CA LEU A 10 -9.46 -7.69 -3.56
C LEU A 10 -9.72 -7.40 -5.05
N ALA A 11 -10.54 -6.39 -5.34
CA ALA A 11 -10.79 -5.94 -6.71
C ALA A 11 -9.50 -5.44 -7.39
N HIS A 12 -8.66 -4.71 -6.66
CA HIS A 12 -7.38 -4.20 -7.15
C HIS A 12 -6.41 -5.35 -7.50
N VAL A 13 -6.27 -6.35 -6.63
CA VAL A 13 -5.47 -7.55 -6.90
C VAL A 13 -6.00 -8.28 -8.14
N SER A 14 -7.32 -8.43 -8.27
CA SER A 14 -7.94 -9.06 -9.43
C SER A 14 -7.72 -8.29 -10.73
N ALA A 15 -7.73 -6.95 -10.69
CA ALA A 15 -7.47 -6.11 -11.86
C ALA A 15 -5.98 -6.12 -12.27
N MET A 16 -5.08 -6.36 -11.31
CA MET A 16 -3.62 -6.34 -11.53
C MET A 16 -3.02 -7.70 -11.88
N SER A 17 -3.78 -8.80 -11.79
CA SER A 17 -3.25 -10.17 -11.92
C SER A 17 -3.18 -10.71 -13.36
N GLY A 18 -3.43 -9.87 -14.38
CA GLY A 18 -3.52 -10.36 -15.75
C GLY A 18 -2.95 -9.49 -16.87
N GLN A 19 -2.21 -8.40 -16.59
CA GLN A 19 -1.84 -7.47 -17.67
C GLN A 19 -0.51 -6.70 -17.43
N ASP A 20 0.27 -6.52 -18.50
CA ASP A 20 1.56 -5.79 -18.55
C ASP A 20 1.37 -4.27 -18.51
N HIS A 21 0.99 -3.74 -17.35
CA HIS A 21 0.93 -2.31 -17.14
C HIS A 21 1.43 -1.89 -15.76
N GLU A 22 1.64 -0.60 -15.57
CA GLU A 22 2.26 0.03 -14.39
C GLU A 22 1.61 -0.40 -13.06
N GLY A 23 0.31 -0.70 -13.09
CA GLY A 23 -0.40 -1.34 -11.98
C GLY A 23 0.23 -2.69 -11.58
N ALA A 24 0.45 -3.62 -12.51
CA ALA A 24 1.03 -4.92 -12.21
C ALA A 24 2.45 -4.80 -11.61
N VAL A 25 3.24 -3.83 -12.07
CA VAL A 25 4.58 -3.52 -11.53
C VAL A 25 4.48 -3.04 -10.08
N SER A 26 3.61 -2.07 -9.79
CA SER A 26 3.40 -1.59 -8.41
C SER A 26 2.89 -2.70 -7.47
N HIS A 27 2.06 -3.62 -7.97
CA HIS A 27 1.59 -4.77 -7.19
C HIS A 27 2.71 -5.81 -6.94
N TYR A 28 3.59 -6.03 -7.91
CA TYR A 28 4.76 -6.88 -7.74
C TYR A 28 5.71 -6.32 -6.67
N ILE A 29 5.99 -5.01 -6.70
CA ILE A 29 6.85 -4.33 -5.72
C ILE A 29 6.22 -4.35 -4.32
N GLN A 30 4.90 -4.21 -4.22
CA GLN A 30 4.16 -4.38 -2.96
C GLN A 30 4.40 -5.73 -2.32
N ARG A 31 4.36 -6.81 -3.11
CA ARG A 31 4.47 -8.18 -2.61
C ARG A 31 5.92 -8.65 -2.45
N SER A 32 6.87 -8.03 -3.15
CA SER A 32 8.30 -8.32 -3.06
C SER A 32 9.01 -7.37 -2.10
N THR A 33 9.45 -6.20 -2.57
CA THR A 33 10.25 -5.22 -1.79
C THR A 33 9.58 -4.78 -0.50
N PHE A 34 8.26 -4.54 -0.53
CA PHE A 34 7.47 -4.13 0.66
C PHE A 34 6.59 -5.24 1.21
N GLY A 35 6.90 -6.52 0.91
CA GLY A 35 6.03 -7.66 1.22
C GLY A 35 5.61 -7.75 2.69
N LYS A 36 6.54 -7.46 3.63
CA LYS A 36 6.22 -7.45 5.08
C LYS A 36 5.21 -6.36 5.44
N THR A 37 5.39 -5.15 4.92
CA THR A 37 4.50 -4.01 5.17
C THR A 37 3.14 -4.24 4.52
N TRP A 38 3.12 -4.80 3.30
CA TRP A 38 1.90 -5.20 2.61
C TRP A 38 1.12 -6.25 3.40
N MET A 39 1.82 -7.28 3.91
CA MET A 39 1.22 -8.35 4.71
C MET A 39 0.70 -7.82 6.05
N LEU A 40 1.48 -7.00 6.76
CA LEU A 40 1.07 -6.35 8.01
C LEU A 40 -0.21 -5.55 7.82
N ARG A 41 -0.30 -4.76 6.75
CA ARG A 41 -1.51 -3.98 6.42
C ARG A 41 -2.73 -4.88 6.27
N ASN A 42 -2.62 -5.97 5.53
CA ASN A 42 -3.76 -6.87 5.27
C ASN A 42 -4.19 -7.61 6.54
N VAL A 43 -3.22 -8.06 7.34
CA VAL A 43 -3.48 -8.70 8.64
C VAL A 43 -4.18 -7.72 9.59
N LEU A 44 -3.71 -6.47 9.69
CA LEU A 44 -4.33 -5.46 10.54
C LEU A 44 -5.77 -5.15 10.11
N ILE A 45 -6.04 -5.07 8.80
CA ILE A 45 -7.41 -4.85 8.31
C ILE A 45 -8.31 -6.02 8.71
N ALA A 46 -7.88 -7.26 8.49
CA ALA A 46 -8.65 -8.44 8.86
C ALA A 46 -8.90 -8.50 10.38
N ALA A 47 -7.86 -8.27 11.19
CA ALA A 47 -7.96 -8.25 12.65
C ALA A 47 -8.91 -7.15 13.14
N ASN A 48 -8.86 -5.94 12.56
CA ASN A 48 -9.74 -4.83 12.91
C ASN A 48 -11.21 -5.15 12.60
N VAL A 49 -11.48 -5.77 11.44
CA VAL A 49 -12.84 -6.20 11.08
C VAL A 49 -13.36 -7.24 12.07
N LEU A 50 -12.56 -8.26 12.38
CA LEU A 50 -12.94 -9.30 13.35
C LEU A 50 -13.19 -8.70 14.74
N LEU A 51 -12.29 -7.85 15.23
CA LEU A 51 -12.44 -7.20 16.54
C LEU A 51 -13.66 -6.27 16.60
N ALA A 52 -13.95 -5.54 15.52
CA ALA A 52 -15.15 -4.70 15.47
C ALA A 52 -16.44 -5.53 15.53
N LEU A 53 -16.49 -6.67 14.83
CA LEU A 53 -17.64 -7.57 14.86
C LEU A 53 -17.82 -8.24 16.23
N THR A 54 -16.74 -8.65 16.88
CA THR A 54 -16.82 -9.26 18.22
C THR A 54 -17.26 -8.26 19.28
N LEU A 55 -16.72 -7.03 19.27
CA LEU A 55 -17.15 -5.97 20.18
C LEU A 55 -18.61 -5.60 19.98
N ALA A 56 -19.05 -5.46 18.73
CA ALA A 56 -20.45 -5.15 18.41
C ALA A 56 -21.42 -6.27 18.80
N GLY A 57 -21.00 -7.54 18.72
CA GLY A 57 -21.85 -8.69 19.00
C GLY A 57 -21.93 -9.06 20.49
N LEU A 58 -20.84 -8.91 21.24
CA LEU A 58 -20.77 -9.35 22.64
C LEU A 58 -21.11 -8.25 23.63
N ASN A 59 -20.94 -6.97 23.27
CA ASN A 59 -21.20 -5.80 24.11
C ASN A 59 -20.78 -6.02 25.59
N PRO A 60 -19.47 -6.23 25.84
CA PRO A 60 -18.98 -6.67 27.15
C PRO A 60 -19.17 -5.65 28.28
N GLY A 61 -19.44 -4.38 27.96
CA GLY A 61 -19.69 -3.32 28.92
C GLY A 61 -18.44 -2.81 29.65
N GLY A 62 -18.57 -1.61 30.22
CA GLY A 62 -17.61 -1.05 31.17
C GLY A 62 -16.28 -0.55 30.58
N PHE A 63 -15.30 -0.36 31.46
CA PHE A 63 -14.00 0.23 31.09
C PHE A 63 -13.18 -0.62 30.11
N ALA A 64 -13.30 -1.95 30.19
CA ALA A 64 -12.59 -2.86 29.29
C ALA A 64 -13.09 -2.68 27.84
N GLU A 65 -14.40 -2.50 27.64
CA GLU A 65 -14.96 -2.22 26.33
C GLU A 65 -14.44 -0.91 25.74
N LEU A 66 -14.43 0.17 26.55
CA LEU A 66 -13.88 1.46 26.12
C LEU A 66 -12.41 1.36 25.71
N ALA A 67 -11.60 0.63 26.48
CA ALA A 67 -10.19 0.40 26.15
C ALA A 67 -10.02 -0.36 24.83
N LEU A 68 -10.87 -1.36 24.56
CA LEU A 68 -10.86 -2.13 23.32
C LEU A 68 -11.29 -1.28 22.11
N TRP A 69 -12.29 -0.41 22.25
CA TRP A 69 -12.68 0.54 21.20
C TRP A 69 -11.58 1.58 20.92
N LEU A 70 -10.88 2.04 21.95
CA LEU A 70 -9.73 2.93 21.79
C LEU A 70 -8.59 2.23 21.04
N LEU A 71 -8.25 1.01 21.45
CA LEU A 71 -7.22 0.19 20.78
C LEU A 71 -7.59 -0.07 19.31
N LEU A 72 -8.86 -0.42 19.04
CA LEU A 72 -9.37 -0.59 17.69
C LEU A 72 -9.19 0.71 16.89
N SER A 73 -9.56 1.87 17.45
CA SER A 73 -9.41 3.16 16.77
C SER A 73 -7.96 3.49 16.41
N LEU A 74 -7.01 3.24 17.32
CA LEU A 74 -5.59 3.42 17.07
C LEU A 74 -5.07 2.47 15.99
N SER A 75 -5.49 1.20 16.04
CA SER A 75 -5.14 0.21 15.02
C SER A 75 -5.73 0.57 13.64
N LEU A 76 -6.94 1.13 13.59
CA LEU A 76 -7.54 1.64 12.36
C LEU A 76 -6.69 2.77 11.77
N MET A 77 -6.28 3.75 12.59
CA MET A 77 -5.41 4.84 12.15
C MET A 77 -4.06 4.34 11.64
N ALA A 78 -3.43 3.39 12.34
CA ALA A 78 -2.19 2.76 11.90
C ALA A 78 -2.35 2.06 10.54
N SER A 79 -3.41 1.26 10.35
CA SER A 79 -3.67 0.58 9.08
C SER A 79 -3.91 1.55 7.92
N ALA A 80 -4.57 2.68 8.17
CA ALA A 80 -4.81 3.73 7.18
C ALA A 80 -3.51 4.46 6.81
N LEU A 81 -2.66 4.76 7.80
CA LEU A 81 -1.35 5.36 7.58
C LEU A 81 -0.46 4.45 6.72
N ILE A 82 -0.38 3.16 7.06
CA ILE A 82 0.41 2.18 6.30
C ILE A 82 -0.13 2.06 4.87
N SER A 83 -1.46 2.04 4.68
CA SER A 83 -2.07 1.98 3.35
C SER A 83 -1.68 3.17 2.48
N ARG A 84 -1.67 4.40 3.05
CA ARG A 84 -1.23 5.61 2.35
C ARG A 84 0.28 5.61 2.08
N ALA A 85 1.08 5.18 3.05
CA ALA A 85 2.53 5.08 2.89
C ALA A 85 2.91 4.11 1.77
N LEU A 86 2.28 2.93 1.73
CA LEU A 86 2.45 1.99 0.62
C LEU A 86 2.10 2.67 -0.69
N PHE A 87 0.92 3.30 -0.81
CA PHE A 87 0.53 4.00 -2.04
C PHE A 87 1.59 5.00 -2.52
N TYR A 88 2.10 5.87 -1.64
CA TYR A 88 3.10 6.89 -2.01
C TYR A 88 4.44 6.31 -2.45
N VAL A 89 4.89 5.23 -1.81
CA VAL A 89 6.16 4.58 -2.16
C VAL A 89 6.09 3.85 -3.49
N LEU A 90 4.88 3.48 -3.93
CA LEU A 90 4.63 2.69 -5.13
C LEU A 90 4.21 3.52 -6.33
N VAL A 91 4.18 4.85 -6.21
CA VAL A 91 3.91 5.76 -7.31
C VAL A 91 4.97 5.52 -8.38
N VAL A 92 4.55 4.94 -9.50
CA VAL A 92 5.38 4.67 -10.68
C VAL A 92 5.61 6.02 -11.40
N PRO A 93 6.83 6.28 -11.94
CA PRO A 93 7.26 7.59 -12.46
C PRO A 93 6.39 8.22 -13.57
N THR A 94 5.41 7.51 -14.09
CA THR A 94 4.42 7.98 -15.06
C THR A 94 3.26 8.77 -14.45
N THR A 95 3.12 8.79 -13.12
CA THR A 95 1.99 9.44 -12.42
C THR A 95 2.37 10.62 -11.51
N MET A 96 3.64 11.02 -11.44
CA MET A 96 4.08 12.25 -10.73
C MET A 96 5.12 13.04 -11.56
N PRO A 97 5.07 14.39 -11.56
CA PRO A 97 6.03 15.22 -12.30
C PRO A 97 7.48 14.92 -11.87
N GLY A 98 8.35 14.67 -12.86
CA GLY A 98 9.72 14.16 -12.68
C GLY A 98 10.64 14.94 -11.72
N ALA A 99 10.27 16.15 -11.32
CA ALA A 99 10.99 16.96 -10.33
C ALA A 99 11.07 16.30 -8.93
N PHE A 100 10.14 15.40 -8.58
CA PHE A 100 10.15 14.73 -7.28
C PHE A 100 11.24 13.63 -7.16
N PHE A 101 11.69 13.07 -8.28
CA PHE A 101 12.54 11.87 -8.29
C PHE A 101 14.05 12.16 -8.46
N TRP A 102 14.43 13.39 -8.85
CA TRP A 102 15.84 13.78 -9.07
C TRP A 102 16.72 13.75 -7.82
N LYS A 103 16.11 13.76 -6.62
CA LYS A 103 16.86 13.73 -5.34
C LYS A 103 16.91 12.35 -4.68
N ASN A 104 16.20 11.34 -5.18
CA ASN A 104 16.15 10.02 -4.54
C ASN A 104 16.88 8.95 -5.36
N LYS A 105 18.14 8.69 -5.01
CA LYS A 105 19.01 7.73 -5.69
C LYS A 105 18.49 6.28 -5.67
N GLY A 106 17.71 5.90 -4.66
CA GLY A 106 17.07 4.58 -4.62
C GLY A 106 15.99 4.41 -5.69
N PHE A 107 15.29 5.49 -6.04
CA PHE A 107 14.30 5.48 -7.12
C PHE A 107 14.94 5.42 -8.51
N GLU A 108 16.02 6.17 -8.72
CA GLU A 108 16.78 6.14 -9.99
C GLU A 108 17.26 4.72 -10.29
N GLN A 109 17.80 4.03 -9.28
CA GLN A 109 18.25 2.65 -9.43
C GLN A 109 17.08 1.70 -9.67
N HIS A 110 16.00 1.81 -8.90
CA HIS A 110 14.83 0.94 -9.06
C HIS A 110 14.20 1.06 -10.46
N ALA A 111 14.10 2.28 -11.00
CA ALA A 111 13.58 2.51 -12.35
C ALA A 111 14.51 2.01 -13.46
N ARG A 112 15.82 1.93 -13.22
CA ARG A 112 16.75 1.22 -14.11
C ARG A 112 16.56 -0.29 -14.04
N ASP A 113 16.44 -0.84 -12.84
CA ASP A 113 16.32 -2.29 -12.61
C ASP A 113 15.05 -2.89 -13.25
N ILE A 114 13.97 -2.10 -13.35
CA ILE A 114 12.69 -2.50 -13.96
C ILE A 114 12.52 -2.03 -15.43
N GLY A 115 13.58 -1.49 -16.05
CA GLY A 115 13.57 -1.09 -17.47
C GLY A 115 12.82 0.22 -17.79
N LEU A 116 12.25 0.88 -16.78
CA LEU A 116 11.52 2.14 -16.93
C LEU A 116 12.43 3.29 -17.39
N ALA A 117 13.73 3.25 -17.09
CA ALA A 117 14.72 4.25 -17.50
C ALA A 117 14.87 4.41 -19.03
N ALA A 118 14.37 3.47 -19.84
CA ALA A 118 14.35 3.58 -21.29
C ALA A 118 13.24 4.51 -21.83
N LEU A 119 12.25 4.85 -20.99
CA LEU A 119 11.12 5.68 -21.39
C LEU A 119 11.45 7.17 -21.18
N PRO A 120 11.41 8.05 -22.21
CA PRO A 120 11.75 9.46 -22.06
C PRO A 120 10.89 10.19 -21.01
N GLN A 121 9.64 9.75 -20.84
CA GLN A 121 8.70 10.34 -19.88
C GLN A 121 9.11 10.20 -18.41
N VAL A 122 9.98 9.25 -18.04
CA VAL A 122 10.43 9.09 -16.65
C VAL A 122 11.58 10.03 -16.26
N GLY A 123 12.15 10.77 -17.23
CA GLY A 123 13.13 11.82 -16.96
C GLY A 123 14.45 11.33 -16.33
N ILE A 124 14.75 10.03 -16.43
CA ILE A 124 16.01 9.44 -15.96
C ILE A 124 17.02 9.53 -17.09
N ALA A 125 18.20 10.09 -16.81
CA ALA A 125 19.28 10.10 -17.78
C ALA A 125 19.67 8.65 -18.11
N THR A 126 19.48 8.26 -19.38
CA THR A 126 20.00 7.00 -19.91
C THR A 126 21.52 7.00 -19.79
N PRO A 127 22.14 5.88 -19.36
CA PRO A 127 23.59 5.76 -19.38
C PRO A 127 24.07 6.04 -20.80
N ARG A 128 24.97 7.02 -20.95
CA ARG A 128 25.67 7.23 -22.23
C ARG A 128 26.58 6.02 -22.44
N HIS A 129 26.36 5.30 -23.54
CA HIS A 129 27.31 4.32 -24.07
C HIS A 129 28.57 5.03 -24.58
#